data_AF-A0A7S1BAR0-F1
#
_entry.id   AF-A0A7S1BAR0-F1
#
_cell.length_a   1.000
_cell.length_b   1.000
_cell.length_c   1.000
_cell.angle_alpha   90.00
_cell.angle_beta   90.00
_cell.angle_gamma   90.00
#
_symmetry.space_group_name_H-M   'P 1'
#
loop_
_entity.id
_entity.type
_entity.pdbx_description
1 polymer ?
#
loop_
_entity_poly.entity_id
_entity_poly.type
_entity_poly.pdbx_seq_one_letter_code
_entity_poly.pdbx_strand_id
1 'polypeptide(L)'
;MVTQFFHVVISSPAGSWLVVVTVSVFIPASIFASIESGRVASDGSKKARLWVGHPCVVWLLGQILGFGVVFPGIFVPAYLLGGGILPNIHSSVDPRRIPMAVLLVFPMVFLTVVLCSISVDTFMWTLAAGIAGGPFWPIIFLILFPLKAKGDPLSTSKSAGLAYGFASFISLGLYVWSTFNLLTSYESYEFIFKAIHGETAHPANKFMLLDAVGILAGAVVLVSIRGKILGAGWSDGLLTLALSPFIGPGTAFGVALMRQEFRTATNILEKKKE
;
A
#
# COMPACT_ATOMS: atom_id res chain seq x y z
N MET A 1 -3.96 -15.56 17.89
CA MET A 1 -2.76 -15.79 17.06
C MET A 1 -2.13 -14.47 16.60
N VAL A 2 -2.87 -13.55 15.97
CA VAL A 2 -2.31 -12.29 15.44
C VAL A 2 -1.83 -11.30 16.54
N THR A 3 -2.56 -11.16 17.64
CA THR A 3 -2.11 -10.33 18.78
C THR A 3 -0.77 -10.82 19.37
N GLN A 4 -0.60 -12.14 19.47
CA GLN A 4 0.65 -12.76 19.95
C GLN A 4 1.79 -12.55 18.96
N PHE A 5 1.50 -12.62 17.66
CA PHE A 5 2.47 -12.27 16.62
C PHE A 5 2.93 -10.82 16.75
N PHE A 6 2.00 -9.87 16.89
CA PHE A 6 2.37 -8.46 17.08
C PHE A 6 3.21 -8.27 18.34
N HIS A 7 2.81 -8.87 19.47
CA HIS A 7 3.55 -8.78 20.73
C HIS A 7 5.01 -9.15 20.53
N VAL A 8 5.25 -10.30 19.91
CA VAL A 8 6.58 -10.83 19.64
C VAL A 8 7.39 -9.93 18.69
N VAL A 9 6.78 -9.44 17.61
CA VAL A 9 7.48 -8.58 16.63
C VAL A 9 7.87 -7.25 17.27
N ILE A 10 6.92 -6.56 17.89
CA ILE A 10 7.15 -5.20 18.37
C ILE A 10 7.97 -5.14 19.68
N SER A 11 8.18 -6.29 20.34
CA SER A 11 9.04 -6.40 21.52
C SER A 11 10.51 -6.05 21.21
N SER A 12 10.87 -5.94 19.92
CA SER A 12 12.18 -5.46 19.48
C SER A 12 12.06 -4.19 18.64
N PRO A 13 12.99 -3.23 18.73
CA PRO A 13 13.00 -2.04 17.88
C PRO A 13 13.07 -2.40 16.38
N ALA A 14 13.82 -3.46 16.03
CA ALA A 14 13.88 -3.99 14.67
C ALA A 14 12.53 -4.48 14.15
N GLY A 15 11.78 -5.24 14.96
CA GLY A 15 10.47 -5.71 14.56
C GLY A 15 9.43 -4.59 14.47
N SER A 16 9.44 -3.64 15.41
CA SER A 16 8.62 -2.42 15.33
C SER A 16 8.89 -1.63 14.04
N TRP A 17 10.16 -1.45 13.68
CA TRP A 17 10.54 -0.83 12.40
C TRP A 17 9.98 -1.60 11.20
N LEU A 18 10.12 -2.93 11.17
CA LEU A 18 9.59 -3.75 10.07
C LEU A 18 8.06 -3.65 9.93
N VAL A 19 7.32 -3.58 11.04
CA VAL A 19 5.86 -3.34 11.03
C VAL A 19 5.56 -1.98 10.41
N VAL A 20 6.22 -0.92 10.87
CA VAL A 20 5.99 0.43 10.35
C VAL A 20 6.37 0.53 8.87
N VAL A 21 7.48 -0.07 8.44
CA VAL A 21 7.89 -0.14 7.03
C VAL A 21 6.84 -0.86 6.20
N THR A 22 6.37 -2.03 6.64
CA THR A 22 5.34 -2.80 5.93
C THR A 22 4.06 -1.99 5.76
N VAL A 23 3.60 -1.35 6.85
CA VAL A 23 2.43 -0.45 6.82
C VAL A 23 2.67 0.73 5.89
N SER A 24 3.87 1.32 5.90
CA SER A 24 4.20 2.46 5.02
C SER A 24 4.05 2.11 3.54
N VAL A 25 4.46 0.90 3.10
CA VAL A 25 4.27 0.44 1.71
C VAL A 25 2.82 0.10 1.44
N PHE A 26 2.12 -0.43 2.44
CA PHE A 26 0.74 -0.84 2.32
C PHE A 26 -0.24 0.33 2.18
N ILE A 27 0.08 1.53 2.70
CA ILE A 27 -0.76 2.75 2.56
C ILE A 27 -1.05 3.08 1.08
N PRO A 28 -0.05 3.36 0.21
CA PRO A 28 -0.31 3.65 -1.20
C PRO A 28 -0.91 2.44 -1.92
N ALA A 29 -0.52 1.20 -1.56
CA ALA A 29 -1.11 -0.02 -2.14
C ALA A 29 -2.62 -0.12 -1.86
N SER A 30 -3.04 0.21 -0.64
CA SER A 30 -4.44 0.18 -0.20
C SER A 30 -5.28 1.24 -0.88
N ILE A 31 -4.76 2.46 -0.99
CA ILE A 31 -5.43 3.54 -1.73
C ILE A 31 -5.54 3.16 -3.20
N PHE A 32 -4.47 2.63 -3.79
CA PHE A 32 -4.47 2.17 -5.17
C PHE A 32 -5.55 1.11 -5.40
N ALA A 33 -5.56 0.04 -4.62
CA ALA A 33 -6.58 -1.01 -4.73
C ALA A 33 -8.00 -0.47 -4.50
N SER A 34 -8.17 0.47 -3.58
CA SER A 34 -9.46 1.10 -3.29
C SER A 34 -9.96 1.91 -4.47
N ILE A 35 -9.10 2.70 -5.11
CA ILE A 35 -9.46 3.50 -6.29
C ILE A 35 -9.72 2.58 -7.48
N GLU A 36 -8.81 1.65 -7.77
CA GLU A 36 -8.90 0.77 -8.94
C GLU A 36 -10.07 -0.22 -8.87
N SER A 37 -10.45 -0.70 -7.67
CA SER A 37 -11.68 -1.50 -7.51
C SER A 37 -12.95 -0.77 -7.96
N GLY A 38 -12.94 0.57 -7.94
CA GLY A 38 -14.02 1.42 -8.39
C GLY A 38 -13.99 1.76 -9.88
N ARG A 39 -12.85 1.64 -10.57
CA ARG A 39 -12.64 2.15 -11.93
C ARG A 39 -13.35 1.27 -12.96
N VAL A 40 -14.37 1.80 -13.64
CA VAL A 40 -15.20 1.05 -14.63
C VAL A 40 -14.80 1.49 -16.04
N ALA A 41 -14.66 0.53 -16.96
CA ALA A 41 -14.45 0.78 -18.38
C ALA A 41 -15.48 1.77 -18.96
N SER A 42 -15.06 2.57 -19.94
CA SER A 42 -15.94 3.49 -20.68
C SER A 42 -17.06 2.78 -21.46
N ASP A 43 -16.90 1.49 -21.77
CA ASP A 43 -17.92 0.67 -22.45
C ASP A 43 -18.97 0.07 -21.49
N GLY A 44 -18.87 0.37 -20.18
CA GLY A 44 -19.76 -0.18 -19.16
C GLY A 44 -19.61 -1.69 -18.94
N SER A 45 -18.69 -2.35 -19.66
CA SER A 45 -18.49 -3.79 -19.56
C SER A 45 -17.80 -4.13 -18.25
N LYS A 46 -18.45 -5.01 -17.48
CA LYS A 46 -17.86 -5.63 -16.29
C LYS A 46 -16.93 -6.79 -16.68
N LYS A 47 -16.04 -6.60 -17.67
CA LYS A 47 -15.06 -7.65 -17.99
C LYS A 47 -14.29 -8.00 -16.72
N ALA A 48 -14.27 -9.30 -16.43
CA ALA A 48 -13.82 -9.99 -15.22
C ALA A 48 -13.03 -9.14 -14.20
N ARG A 49 -13.76 -8.35 -13.39
CA ARG A 49 -13.25 -7.78 -12.14
C ARG A 49 -13.10 -8.90 -11.12
N LEU A 50 -12.10 -9.78 -11.30
CA LEU A 50 -11.75 -10.87 -10.40
C LEU A 50 -11.41 -10.30 -9.01
N TRP A 51 -10.16 -10.40 -8.59
CA TRP A 51 -9.72 -10.01 -7.26
C TRP A 51 -9.70 -8.49 -7.07
N VAL A 52 -9.49 -7.72 -8.14
CA VAL A 52 -9.44 -6.25 -8.11
C VAL A 52 -10.78 -5.62 -7.71
N GLY A 53 -11.91 -6.23 -8.09
CA GLY A 53 -13.25 -5.74 -7.74
C GLY A 53 -13.64 -6.00 -6.28
N HIS A 54 -12.87 -6.84 -5.58
CA HIS A 54 -13.19 -7.34 -4.25
C HIS A 54 -12.01 -7.12 -3.29
N PRO A 55 -11.59 -5.85 -3.06
CA PRO A 55 -10.44 -5.54 -2.21
C PRO A 55 -10.60 -6.11 -0.79
N CYS A 56 -11.83 -6.16 -0.24
CA CYS A 56 -12.10 -6.83 1.03
C CYS A 56 -11.64 -8.30 1.04
N VAL A 57 -11.95 -9.07 0.00
CA VAL A 57 -11.54 -10.49 -0.05
C VAL A 57 -10.03 -10.61 -0.20
N VAL A 58 -9.42 -9.78 -1.04
CA VAL A 58 -7.95 -9.74 -1.22
C VAL A 58 -7.26 -9.40 0.11
N TRP A 59 -7.78 -8.44 0.87
CA TRP A 59 -7.18 -8.06 2.14
C TRP A 59 -7.44 -9.06 3.26
N LEU A 60 -8.59 -9.77 3.25
CA LEU A 60 -8.80 -10.93 4.13
C LEU A 60 -7.76 -12.02 3.83
N LEU A 61 -7.51 -12.32 2.55
CA LEU A 61 -6.44 -13.25 2.17
C LEU A 61 -5.06 -12.73 2.62
N GLY A 62 -4.81 -11.43 2.48
CA GLY A 62 -3.57 -10.79 2.93
C GLY A 62 -3.33 -10.94 4.43
N GLN A 63 -4.37 -10.88 5.24
CA GLN A 63 -4.27 -11.14 6.69
C GLN A 63 -3.94 -12.59 7.03
N ILE A 64 -4.39 -13.56 6.21
CA ILE A 64 -4.17 -14.98 6.46
C ILE A 64 -2.81 -15.45 5.92
N LEU A 65 -2.46 -15.01 4.71
CA LEU A 65 -1.30 -15.51 3.96
C LEU A 65 -0.09 -14.57 3.99
N GLY A 66 -0.24 -13.35 4.49
CA GLY A 66 0.75 -12.28 4.40
C GLY A 66 0.49 -11.36 3.20
N PHE A 67 0.59 -10.06 3.43
CA PHE A 67 0.35 -9.06 2.37
C PHE A 67 1.46 -9.10 1.32
N GLY A 68 2.68 -9.50 1.68
CA GLY A 68 3.79 -9.67 0.75
C GLY A 68 3.63 -10.87 -0.20
N VAL A 69 2.69 -11.77 0.06
CA VAL A 69 2.32 -12.83 -0.89
C VAL A 69 1.12 -12.41 -1.71
N VAL A 70 0.06 -11.92 -1.04
CA VAL A 70 -1.22 -11.66 -1.70
C VAL A 70 -1.18 -10.46 -2.62
N PHE A 71 -0.46 -9.39 -2.25
CA PHE A 71 -0.34 -8.22 -3.10
C PHE A 71 0.37 -8.54 -4.43
N PRO A 72 1.63 -9.03 -4.45
CA PRO A 72 2.31 -9.36 -5.72
C PRO A 72 1.76 -10.62 -6.39
N GLY A 73 1.23 -11.60 -5.66
CA GLY A 73 0.85 -12.90 -6.20
C GLY A 73 -0.61 -13.00 -6.67
N ILE A 74 -1.51 -12.21 -6.08
CA ILE A 74 -2.95 -12.26 -6.40
C ILE A 74 -3.41 -10.92 -6.96
N PHE A 75 -3.19 -9.83 -6.23
CA PHE A 75 -3.73 -8.53 -6.59
C PHE A 75 -3.08 -7.96 -7.86
N VAL A 76 -1.74 -7.90 -7.92
CA VAL A 76 -1.02 -7.35 -9.08
C VAL A 76 -1.33 -8.13 -10.36
N PRO A 77 -1.26 -9.48 -10.41
CA PRO A 77 -1.61 -10.23 -11.61
C PRO A 77 -3.08 -10.05 -12.00
N ALA A 78 -3.99 -10.01 -11.02
CA ALA A 78 -5.41 -9.75 -11.30
C ALA A 78 -5.64 -8.34 -11.87
N TYR A 79 -4.86 -7.35 -11.44
CA TYR A 79 -4.90 -6.00 -12.01
C TYR A 79 -4.36 -5.95 -13.44
N LEU A 80 -3.22 -6.59 -13.68
CA LEU A 80 -2.56 -6.62 -14.99
C LEU A 80 -3.39 -7.41 -16.04
N LEU A 81 -3.91 -8.58 -15.66
CA LEU A 81 -4.58 -9.52 -16.56
C LEU A 81 -6.10 -9.33 -16.60
N GLY A 82 -6.72 -8.91 -15.50
CA GLY A 82 -8.17 -8.80 -15.35
C GLY A 82 -8.79 -7.51 -15.92
N GLY A 83 -8.06 -6.81 -16.80
CA GLY A 83 -8.56 -5.59 -17.45
C GLY A 83 -8.50 -4.32 -16.58
N GLY A 84 -7.78 -4.33 -15.45
CA GLY A 84 -7.55 -3.13 -14.64
C GLY A 84 -6.76 -2.04 -15.38
N ILE A 85 -5.92 -2.42 -16.35
CA ILE A 85 -5.08 -1.49 -17.10
C ILE A 85 -5.68 -1.09 -18.46
N LEU A 86 -5.94 -2.04 -19.35
CA LEU A 86 -6.53 -1.79 -20.67
C LEU A 86 -7.87 -2.52 -20.69
N PRO A 87 -9.03 -1.84 -20.63
CA PRO A 87 -9.35 -0.48 -21.11
C PRO A 87 -9.50 0.62 -20.02
N ASN A 88 -9.27 0.29 -18.75
CA ASN A 88 -9.76 1.12 -17.64
C ASN A 88 -8.86 2.26 -17.21
N ILE A 89 -7.59 2.31 -17.62
CA ILE A 89 -6.61 3.26 -17.07
C ILE A 89 -7.01 4.74 -17.28
N HIS A 90 -7.78 5.03 -18.34
CA HIS A 90 -8.28 6.38 -18.64
C HIS A 90 -9.73 6.60 -18.19
N SER A 91 -10.34 5.65 -17.48
CA SER A 91 -11.72 5.73 -17.02
C SER A 91 -11.84 6.40 -15.66
N SER A 92 -13.03 6.93 -15.35
CA SER A 92 -13.27 7.62 -14.09
C SER A 92 -13.63 6.67 -12.95
N VAL A 93 -13.54 7.22 -11.74
CA VAL A 93 -14.00 6.65 -10.47
C VAL A 93 -14.97 7.61 -9.81
N ASP A 94 -15.86 7.13 -8.93
CA ASP A 94 -16.68 8.04 -8.12
C ASP A 94 -15.78 9.03 -7.36
N PRO A 95 -15.99 10.36 -7.44
CA PRO A 95 -15.08 11.33 -6.83
C PRO A 95 -15.03 11.20 -5.31
N ARG A 96 -16.07 10.64 -4.68
CA ARG A 96 -16.12 10.38 -3.23
C ARG A 96 -15.24 9.21 -2.82
N ARG A 97 -14.95 8.27 -3.73
CA ARG A 97 -14.12 7.10 -3.45
C ARG A 97 -12.68 7.49 -3.11
N ILE A 98 -12.15 8.53 -3.74
CA ILE A 98 -10.77 8.99 -3.54
C ILE A 98 -10.55 9.51 -2.10
N PRO A 99 -11.30 10.52 -1.60
CA PRO A 99 -11.13 10.98 -0.22
C PRO A 99 -11.51 9.90 0.80
N MET A 100 -12.47 9.02 0.50
CA MET A 100 -12.77 7.90 1.38
C MET A 100 -11.62 6.89 1.44
N ALA A 101 -11.00 6.54 0.31
CA ALA A 101 -9.83 5.66 0.29
C ALA A 101 -8.66 6.22 1.13
N VAL A 102 -8.45 7.54 1.07
CA VAL A 102 -7.48 8.23 1.94
C VAL A 102 -7.93 8.19 3.41
N LEU A 103 -9.20 8.45 3.70
CA LEU A 103 -9.71 8.43 5.07
C LEU A 103 -9.54 7.05 5.73
N LEU A 104 -9.73 5.98 4.97
CA LEU A 104 -9.62 4.60 5.45
C LEU A 104 -8.20 4.21 5.89
N VAL A 105 -7.15 4.92 5.46
CA VAL A 105 -5.78 4.62 5.91
C VAL A 105 -5.45 5.22 7.29
N PHE A 106 -6.16 6.27 7.72
CA PHE A 106 -5.83 6.95 8.99
C PHE A 106 -5.97 6.05 10.22
N PRO A 107 -7.06 5.28 10.38
CA PRO A 107 -7.16 4.40 11.53
C PRO A 107 -6.05 3.35 11.57
N MET A 108 -5.59 2.86 10.40
CA MET A 108 -4.47 1.92 10.32
C MET A 108 -3.15 2.57 10.76
N VAL A 109 -2.89 3.79 10.30
CA VAL A 109 -1.72 4.58 10.70
C VAL A 109 -1.75 4.84 12.20
N PHE A 110 -2.89 5.30 12.73
CA PHE A 110 -3.09 5.57 14.15
C PHE A 110 -2.85 4.33 15.00
N LEU A 111 -3.47 3.19 14.65
CA LEU A 111 -3.28 1.95 15.40
C LEU A 111 -1.84 1.44 15.31
N THR A 112 -1.15 1.62 14.18
CA THR A 112 0.27 1.26 14.05
C THR A 112 1.15 2.10 14.98
N VAL A 113 0.90 3.41 15.05
CA VAL A 113 1.61 4.32 15.96
C VAL A 113 1.35 3.92 17.42
N VAL A 114 0.08 3.72 17.81
CA VAL A 114 -0.32 3.26 19.15
C VAL A 114 0.39 1.95 19.51
N LEU A 115 0.39 0.98 18.61
CA LEU A 115 1.03 -0.32 18.81
C LEU A 115 2.52 -0.22 19.07
N CYS A 116 3.22 0.68 18.36
CA CYS A 116 4.67 0.82 18.48
C CYS A 116 5.10 1.83 19.55
N SER A 117 4.16 2.55 20.17
CA SER A 117 4.48 3.64 21.13
C SER A 117 4.03 3.36 22.56
N ILE A 118 3.11 2.41 22.77
CA ILE A 118 2.57 2.08 24.10
C ILE A 118 3.14 0.73 24.56
N SER A 119 3.34 0.58 25.87
CA SER A 119 3.75 -0.71 26.47
C SER A 119 2.75 -1.83 26.14
N VAL A 120 3.32 -3.00 25.80
CA VAL A 120 2.61 -4.25 25.49
C VAL A 120 1.71 -4.74 26.62
N ASP A 121 2.02 -4.37 27.86
CA ASP A 121 1.28 -4.81 29.05
C ASP A 121 -0.06 -4.08 29.24
N THR A 122 -0.33 -3.06 28.42
CA THR A 122 -1.54 -2.24 28.56
C THR A 122 -2.74 -2.86 27.83
N PHE A 123 -3.94 -2.66 28.39
CA PHE A 123 -5.19 -3.03 27.72
C PHE A 123 -5.35 -2.32 26.37
N MET A 124 -4.94 -1.04 26.30
CA MET A 124 -5.00 -0.25 25.08
C MET A 124 -4.15 -0.84 23.96
N TRP A 125 -2.95 -1.35 24.30
CA TRP A 125 -2.11 -2.07 23.36
C TRP A 125 -2.79 -3.34 22.84
N THR A 126 -3.35 -4.15 23.75
CA THR A 126 -4.05 -5.39 23.40
C THR A 126 -5.25 -5.11 22.47
N LEU A 127 -6.03 -4.07 22.75
CA LEU A 127 -7.14 -3.64 21.92
C LEU A 127 -6.65 -3.18 20.54
N ALA A 128 -5.61 -2.35 20.49
CA ALA A 128 -5.03 -1.89 19.23
C ALA A 128 -4.51 -3.05 18.38
N ALA A 129 -3.86 -4.04 19.00
CA ALA A 129 -3.36 -5.23 18.31
C ALA A 129 -4.49 -6.11 17.79
N GLY A 130 -5.56 -6.26 18.57
CA GLY A 130 -6.77 -6.98 18.19
C GLY A 130 -7.48 -6.34 16.99
N ILE A 131 -7.63 -5.01 16.99
CA ILE A 131 -8.24 -4.29 15.86
C ILE A 131 -7.31 -4.30 14.65
N ALA A 132 -6.01 -4.04 14.85
CA ALA A 132 -5.04 -3.95 13.77
C ALA A 132 -4.81 -5.29 13.05
N GLY A 133 -4.82 -6.39 13.82
CA GLY A 133 -4.68 -7.74 13.31
C GLY A 133 -5.99 -8.44 12.95
N GLY A 134 -7.13 -7.80 13.28
CA GLY A 134 -8.45 -8.37 13.11
C GLY A 134 -9.05 -8.11 11.72
N PRO A 135 -10.18 -8.75 11.39
CA PRO A 135 -10.83 -8.63 10.09
C PRO A 135 -11.45 -7.23 9.85
N PHE A 136 -11.39 -6.35 10.84
CA PHE A 136 -11.91 -4.99 10.75
C PHE A 136 -11.35 -4.24 9.53
N TRP A 137 -10.05 -4.39 9.25
CA TRP A 137 -9.42 -3.73 8.10
C TRP A 137 -9.99 -4.17 6.76
N PRO A 138 -10.02 -5.46 6.39
CA PRO A 138 -10.66 -5.87 5.16
C PRO A 138 -12.14 -5.46 5.07
N ILE A 139 -12.88 -5.55 6.18
CA ILE A 139 -14.31 -5.25 6.22
C ILE A 139 -14.58 -3.76 5.97
N ILE A 140 -13.70 -2.85 6.40
CA ILE A 140 -13.90 -1.41 6.20
C ILE A 140 -13.98 -1.03 4.71
N PHE A 141 -13.35 -1.81 3.83
CA PHE A 141 -13.42 -1.59 2.39
C PHE A 141 -14.82 -1.87 1.79
N LEU A 142 -15.71 -2.56 2.51
CA LEU A 142 -17.10 -2.74 2.09
C LEU A 142 -17.85 -1.40 2.01
N ILE A 143 -17.42 -0.38 2.77
CA ILE A 143 -17.99 0.97 2.73
C ILE A 143 -17.83 1.60 1.33
N LEU A 144 -16.79 1.20 0.58
CA LEU A 144 -16.56 1.70 -0.77
C LEU A 144 -17.39 0.94 -1.82
N PHE A 145 -17.87 -0.27 -1.52
CA PHE A 145 -18.59 -1.13 -2.47
C PHE A 145 -19.79 -0.48 -3.18
N PRO A 146 -20.66 0.34 -2.53
CA PRO A 146 -21.78 0.98 -3.20
C PRO A 146 -21.38 2.14 -4.15
N LEU A 147 -20.13 2.63 -4.08
CA LEU A 147 -19.65 3.73 -4.91
C LEU A 147 -19.29 3.24 -6.32
N LYS A 148 -20.23 3.43 -7.25
CA LYS A 148 -20.10 3.11 -8.67
C LYS A 148 -19.41 4.26 -9.42
N ALA A 149 -18.61 3.93 -10.44
CA ALA A 149 -17.93 4.95 -11.24
C ALA A 149 -18.91 6.00 -11.79
N LYS A 150 -18.63 7.26 -11.47
CA LYS A 150 -19.31 8.47 -11.94
C LYS A 150 -18.27 9.58 -11.96
N GLY A 151 -18.34 10.52 -12.90
CA GLY A 151 -17.47 11.71 -12.91
C GLY A 151 -16.52 11.79 -14.09
N ASP A 152 -15.85 12.94 -14.19
CA ASP A 152 -14.91 13.26 -15.26
C ASP A 152 -13.56 12.54 -15.05
N PRO A 153 -13.07 11.76 -16.03
CA PRO A 153 -11.81 11.03 -15.93
C PRO A 153 -10.60 11.92 -15.63
N LEU A 154 -10.58 13.15 -16.14
CA LEU A 154 -9.48 14.08 -15.93
C LEU A 154 -9.42 14.56 -14.47
N SER A 155 -10.54 15.06 -13.94
CA SER A 155 -10.64 15.50 -12.55
C SER A 155 -10.33 14.37 -11.57
N THR A 156 -10.89 13.19 -11.81
CA THR A 156 -10.69 12.02 -10.93
C THR A 156 -9.26 11.50 -10.96
N SER A 157 -8.57 11.51 -12.12
CA SER A 157 -7.14 11.17 -12.20
C SER A 157 -6.27 12.17 -11.45
N LYS A 158 -6.51 13.48 -11.60
CA LYS A 158 -5.78 14.51 -10.84
C LYS A 158 -5.96 14.35 -9.32
N SER A 159 -7.19 14.12 -8.88
CA SER A 159 -7.51 13.88 -7.47
C SER A 159 -6.85 12.59 -6.94
N ALA A 160 -6.82 11.52 -7.74
CA ALA A 160 -6.12 10.28 -7.39
C ALA A 160 -4.61 10.52 -7.27
N GLY A 161 -4.02 11.29 -8.18
CA GLY A 161 -2.62 11.71 -8.11
C GLY A 161 -2.30 12.43 -6.81
N LEU A 162 -3.13 13.40 -6.41
CA LEU A 162 -2.98 14.09 -5.12
C LEU A 162 -3.13 13.16 -3.92
N ALA A 163 -4.07 12.21 -3.97
CA ALA A 163 -4.24 11.20 -2.92
C ALA A 163 -2.98 10.32 -2.75
N TYR A 164 -2.35 9.91 -3.86
CA TYR A 164 -1.08 9.19 -3.82
C TYR A 164 0.08 10.06 -3.31
N GLY A 165 0.12 11.34 -3.67
CA GLY A 165 1.06 12.31 -3.10
C GLY A 165 0.91 12.44 -1.58
N PHE A 166 -0.32 12.53 -1.09
CA PHE A 166 -0.62 12.58 0.34
C PHE A 166 -0.23 11.29 1.07
N ALA A 167 -0.53 10.12 0.49
CA ALA A 167 -0.06 8.84 1.00
C ALA A 167 1.47 8.74 1.05
N SER A 168 2.16 9.30 0.06
CA SER A 168 3.62 9.35 0.04
C SER A 168 4.13 10.17 1.22
N PHE A 169 3.51 11.30 1.52
CA PHE A 169 3.88 12.15 2.65
C PHE A 169 3.69 11.44 4.00
N ILE A 170 2.56 10.76 4.22
CA ILE A 170 2.34 9.95 5.43
C ILE A 170 3.37 8.83 5.55
N SER A 171 3.64 8.13 4.44
CA SER A 171 4.60 7.03 4.40
C SER A 171 6.01 7.50 4.72
N LEU A 172 6.39 8.69 4.25
CA LEU A 172 7.68 9.32 4.57
C LEU A 172 7.78 9.62 6.06
N GLY A 173 6.74 10.22 6.64
CA GLY A 173 6.70 10.51 8.09
C GLY A 173 6.88 9.25 8.93
N LEU A 174 6.15 8.17 8.61
CA LEU A 174 6.28 6.88 9.27
C LEU A 174 7.67 6.26 9.10
N TYR A 175 8.23 6.32 7.88
CA TYR A 175 9.55 5.77 7.60
C TYR A 175 10.65 6.52 8.34
N VAL A 176 10.64 7.85 8.31
CA VAL A 176 11.61 8.69 9.03
C VAL A 176 11.51 8.46 10.54
N TRP A 177 10.29 8.49 11.09
CA TRP A 177 10.06 8.27 12.52
C TRP A 177 10.54 6.89 12.98
N SER A 178 10.14 5.82 12.30
CA SER A 178 10.54 4.46 12.68
C SER A 178 12.03 4.22 12.48
N THR A 179 12.61 4.75 11.40
CA THR A 179 14.06 4.61 11.13
C THR A 179 14.87 5.37 12.19
N PHE A 180 14.43 6.56 12.59
CA PHE A 180 15.05 7.28 13.70
C PHE A 180 15.02 6.45 14.99
N ASN A 181 13.86 5.91 15.37
CA ASN A 181 13.75 5.05 16.57
C ASN A 181 14.62 3.79 16.48
N LEU A 182 14.74 3.19 15.29
CA LEU A 182 15.61 2.04 15.08
C LEU A 182 17.08 2.41 15.30
N LEU A 183 17.54 3.49 14.67
CA LEU A 183 18.93 3.94 14.73
C LEU A 183 19.34 4.39 16.14
N THR A 184 18.42 4.94 16.93
CA THR A 184 18.71 5.32 18.33
C THR A 184 18.67 4.13 19.29
N SER A 185 18.05 3.01 18.90
CA SER A 185 17.91 1.82 19.75
C SER A 185 19.03 0.79 19.59
N TYR A 186 19.89 0.93 18.58
CA TYR A 186 21.00 0.01 18.32
C TYR A 186 22.33 0.77 18.21
N GLU A 187 23.39 0.20 18.77
CA GLU A 187 24.72 0.82 18.80
C GLU A 187 25.40 0.90 17.43
N SER A 188 25.06 -0.01 16.51
CA SER A 188 25.66 -0.06 15.17
C SER A 188 24.73 -0.69 14.14
N TYR A 189 25.01 -0.43 12.86
CA TYR A 189 24.31 -1.05 11.73
C TYR A 189 24.44 -2.58 11.70
N GLU A 190 25.54 -3.13 12.23
CA GLU A 190 25.74 -4.58 12.29
C GLU A 190 24.71 -5.25 13.22
N PHE A 191 24.44 -4.65 14.38
CA PHE A 191 23.43 -5.15 15.31
C PHE A 191 22.02 -5.07 14.71
N ILE A 192 21.71 -3.99 13.99
CA ILE A 192 20.45 -3.85 13.26
C ILE A 192 20.30 -4.99 12.24
N PHE A 193 21.34 -5.22 11.42
CA PHE A 193 21.31 -6.29 10.41
C PHE A 193 21.13 -7.67 11.06
N LYS A 194 21.86 -7.95 12.14
CA LYS A 194 21.73 -9.20 12.91
C LYS A 194 20.33 -9.37 13.50
N ALA A 195 19.67 -8.30 13.96
CA ALA A 195 18.33 -8.34 14.53
C ALA A 195 17.21 -8.53 13.48
N ILE A 196 17.44 -8.10 12.24
CA ILE A 196 16.48 -8.19 11.14
C ILE A 196 16.65 -9.50 10.34
N HIS A 197 17.88 -9.84 9.95
CA HIS A 197 18.16 -10.93 9.01
C HIS A 197 19.17 -11.95 9.52
N GLY A 198 19.89 -11.68 10.61
CA GLY A 198 20.89 -12.59 11.16
C GLY A 198 20.36 -13.97 11.53
N GLU A 199 21.26 -14.91 11.77
CA GLU A 199 20.92 -16.28 12.20
C GLU A 199 20.09 -16.27 13.49
N THR A 200 20.38 -15.33 14.39
CA THR A 200 19.69 -15.13 15.67
C THR A 200 18.44 -14.25 15.58
N ALA A 201 18.12 -13.68 14.41
CA ALA A 201 16.93 -12.84 14.27
C ALA A 201 15.65 -13.66 14.51
N HIS A 202 14.74 -13.09 15.30
CA HIS A 202 13.48 -13.73 15.63
C HIS A 202 12.70 -14.08 14.33
N PRO A 203 12.11 -15.28 14.20
CA PRO A 203 11.39 -15.69 12.99
C PRO A 203 10.30 -14.70 12.55
N ALA A 204 9.64 -14.05 13.51
CA ALA A 204 8.62 -13.04 13.25
C ALA A 204 9.19 -11.78 12.53
N ASN A 205 10.43 -11.37 12.84
CA ASN A 205 11.11 -10.28 12.13
C ASN A 205 11.42 -10.71 10.69
N LYS A 206 11.91 -11.94 10.49
CA LYS A 206 12.17 -12.47 9.15
C LYS A 206 10.90 -12.52 8.31
N PHE A 207 9.78 -12.93 8.91
CA PHE A 207 8.48 -12.93 8.25
C PHE A 207 8.04 -11.51 7.85
N MET A 208 8.14 -10.53 8.76
CA MET A 208 7.78 -9.14 8.44
C MET A 208 8.69 -8.52 7.38
N LEU A 209 9.98 -8.86 7.36
CA LEU A 209 10.90 -8.46 6.30
C LEU A 209 10.45 -9.03 4.95
N LEU A 210 10.10 -10.32 4.90
CA LEU A 210 9.57 -10.93 3.67
C LEU A 210 8.28 -10.25 3.22
N ASP A 211 7.40 -9.89 4.15
CA ASP A 211 6.17 -9.16 3.83
C ASP A 211 6.48 -7.77 3.24
N ALA A 212 7.36 -6.99 3.88
CA ALA A 212 7.78 -5.68 3.38
C ALA A 212 8.41 -5.77 1.98
N VAL A 213 9.35 -6.70 1.78
CA VAL A 213 10.05 -6.91 0.51
C VAL A 213 9.10 -7.42 -0.57
N GLY A 214 8.18 -8.34 -0.23
CA GLY A 214 7.17 -8.86 -1.15
C GLY A 214 6.23 -7.78 -1.66
N ILE A 215 5.73 -6.92 -0.76
CA ILE A 215 4.89 -5.78 -1.16
C ILE A 215 5.69 -4.81 -2.05
N LEU A 216 6.94 -4.50 -1.69
CA LEU A 216 7.81 -3.63 -2.50
C LEU A 216 8.06 -4.22 -3.90
N ALA A 217 8.35 -5.52 -3.99
CA ALA A 217 8.55 -6.20 -5.27
C ALA A 217 7.28 -6.10 -6.13
N GLY A 218 6.11 -6.36 -5.55
CA GLY A 218 4.82 -6.17 -6.21
C GLY A 218 4.59 -4.73 -6.68
N ALA A 219 4.92 -3.76 -5.84
CA ALA A 219 4.80 -2.34 -6.15
C ALA A 219 5.70 -1.95 -7.33
N VAL A 220 6.97 -2.38 -7.34
CA VAL A 220 7.93 -2.12 -8.43
C VAL A 220 7.42 -2.73 -9.74
N VAL A 221 6.96 -3.98 -9.73
CA VAL A 221 6.40 -4.65 -10.93
C VAL A 221 5.17 -3.89 -11.44
N LEU A 222 4.26 -3.55 -10.53
CA LEU A 222 3.03 -2.82 -10.84
C LEU A 222 3.32 -1.48 -11.52
N VAL A 223 4.13 -0.62 -10.90
CA VAL A 223 4.43 0.70 -11.48
C VAL A 223 5.30 0.59 -12.72
N SER A 224 6.16 -0.41 -12.83
CA SER A 224 6.94 -0.65 -14.05
C SER A 224 6.06 -0.93 -15.26
N ILE A 225 5.15 -1.90 -15.12
CA ILE A 225 4.28 -2.33 -16.22
C ILE A 225 3.29 -1.22 -16.56
N ARG A 226 2.70 -0.58 -15.55
CA ARG A 226 1.80 0.56 -15.75
C ARG A 226 2.52 1.74 -16.40
N GLY A 227 3.74 2.05 -15.98
CA GLY A 227 4.59 3.08 -16.58
C GLY A 227 4.89 2.81 -18.04
N LYS A 228 5.21 1.55 -18.40
CA LYS A 228 5.42 1.13 -19.79
C LYS A 228 4.18 1.35 -20.64
N ILE A 229 3.00 1.00 -20.11
CA ILE A 229 1.72 1.18 -20.82
C ILE A 229 1.36 2.66 -20.99
N LEU A 230 1.74 3.51 -20.05
CA LEU A 230 1.58 4.97 -20.13
C LEU A 230 2.66 5.69 -20.96
N GLY A 231 3.57 4.95 -21.61
CA GLY A 231 4.62 5.51 -22.47
C GLY A 231 5.88 5.98 -21.75
N ALA A 232 6.01 5.78 -20.44
CA ALA A 232 7.19 6.17 -19.64
C ALA A 232 8.27 5.07 -19.54
N GLY A 233 8.05 3.91 -20.16
CA GLY A 233 8.93 2.75 -20.05
C GLY A 233 9.03 2.22 -18.61
N TRP A 234 10.21 1.72 -18.23
CA TRP A 234 10.48 1.12 -16.91
C TRP A 234 10.94 2.14 -15.86
N SER A 235 10.94 3.43 -16.21
CA SER A 235 11.54 4.49 -15.39
C SER A 235 10.92 4.63 -14.01
N ASP A 236 9.59 4.45 -13.89
CA ASP A 236 8.91 4.58 -12.60
C ASP A 236 9.29 3.46 -11.63
N GLY A 237 9.45 2.23 -12.11
CA GLY A 237 9.85 1.10 -11.25
C GLY A 237 11.30 1.20 -10.81
N LEU A 238 12.20 1.58 -11.72
CA LEU A 238 13.60 1.86 -11.39
C LEU A 238 13.73 2.99 -10.38
N LEU A 239 12.93 4.05 -10.54
CA LEU A 239 12.88 5.14 -9.57
C LEU A 239 12.37 4.67 -8.21
N THR A 240 11.28 3.89 -8.19
CA THR A 240 10.76 3.34 -6.93
C THR A 240 11.81 2.52 -6.22
N LEU A 241 12.53 1.64 -6.93
CA LEU A 241 13.61 0.84 -6.36
C LEU A 241 14.77 1.71 -5.86
N ALA A 242 15.22 2.66 -6.66
CA ALA A 242 16.36 3.53 -6.34
C ALA A 242 16.09 4.47 -5.17
N LEU A 243 14.87 4.99 -5.05
CA LEU A 243 14.49 5.92 -3.97
C LEU A 243 14.09 5.21 -2.67
N SER A 244 13.65 3.95 -2.74
CA SER A 244 13.14 3.21 -1.56
C SER A 244 14.07 3.24 -0.34
N PRO A 245 15.40 3.04 -0.46
CA PRO A 245 16.31 3.10 0.69
C PRO A 245 16.38 4.48 1.35
N PHE A 246 16.20 5.56 0.59
CA PHE A 246 16.43 6.93 1.04
C PHE A 246 15.18 7.59 1.63
N ILE A 247 14.04 7.44 0.97
CA ILE A 247 12.79 8.11 1.36
C ILE A 247 11.72 7.12 1.86
N GLY A 248 12.06 5.85 1.90
CA GLY A 248 11.16 4.77 2.28
C GLY A 248 10.40 4.18 1.09
N PRO A 249 10.16 2.86 1.09
CA PRO A 249 9.51 2.17 -0.02
C PRO A 249 8.07 2.63 -0.29
N GLY A 250 7.31 2.96 0.76
CA GLY A 250 5.94 3.48 0.61
C GLY A 250 5.91 4.84 -0.08
N THR A 251 6.80 5.76 0.32
CA THR A 251 6.94 7.07 -0.32
C THR A 251 7.31 6.94 -1.79
N ALA A 252 8.32 6.12 -2.09
CA ALA A 252 8.79 5.92 -3.45
C ALA A 252 7.71 5.31 -4.36
N PHE A 253 6.92 4.38 -3.83
CA PHE A 253 5.79 3.79 -4.55
C PHE A 253 4.66 4.80 -4.76
N GLY A 254 4.25 5.55 -3.73
CA GLY A 254 3.20 6.57 -3.84
C GLY A 254 3.57 7.68 -4.83
N VAL A 255 4.84 8.12 -4.86
CA VAL A 255 5.33 9.11 -5.83
C VAL A 255 5.22 8.58 -7.26
N ALA A 256 5.58 7.31 -7.49
CA ALA A 256 5.43 6.69 -8.80
C ALA A 256 3.96 6.64 -9.24
N LEU A 257 3.04 6.25 -8.36
CA LEU A 257 1.60 6.26 -8.63
C LEU A 257 1.08 7.67 -8.95
N MET A 258 1.50 8.69 -8.16
CA MET A 258 1.15 10.09 -8.39
C MET A 258 1.58 10.55 -9.78
N ARG A 259 2.83 10.29 -10.17
CA ARG A 259 3.35 10.63 -11.51
C ARG A 259 2.53 9.97 -12.61
N GLN A 260 2.16 8.71 -12.43
CA GLN A 260 1.37 7.96 -13.41
C GLN A 260 -0.06 8.49 -13.56
N GLU A 261 -0.72 8.91 -12.48
CA GLU A 261 -2.04 9.57 -12.58
C GLU A 261 -1.95 10.92 -13.29
N PHE A 262 -0.92 11.72 -13.01
CA PHE A 262 -0.73 12.99 -13.73
C PHE A 262 -0.45 12.77 -15.22
N ARG A 263 0.35 11.76 -15.60
CA ARG A 263 0.50 11.38 -17.01
C ARG A 263 -0.83 10.92 -17.61
N THR A 264 -1.60 10.12 -16.87
CA THR A 264 -2.93 9.67 -17.32
C THR A 264 -3.84 10.87 -17.60
N ALA A 265 -3.85 11.87 -16.73
CA ALA A 265 -4.56 13.13 -16.92
C ALA A 265 -4.09 13.90 -18.16
N THR A 266 -2.78 13.99 -18.41
CA THR A 266 -2.22 14.61 -19.62
C THR A 266 -2.68 13.88 -20.89
N ASN A 267 -2.58 12.55 -20.91
CA ASN A 267 -3.00 11.75 -22.07
C ASN A 267 -4.51 11.89 -22.36
N ILE A 268 -5.34 12.04 -21.31
CA ILE A 268 -6.78 12.32 -21.48
C ILE A 268 -7.01 13.70 -22.11
N LEU A 269 -6.22 14.71 -21.72
CA LEU A 269 -6.31 16.06 -22.28
C LEU A 269 -5.89 16.10 -23.76
N GLU A 270 -4.82 15.38 -24.12
CA GLU A 270 -4.34 15.28 -25.50
C GLU A 270 -5.39 14.63 -26.40
N LYS A 271 -5.98 13.51 -25.97
CA LYS A 271 -7.07 12.82 -26.70
C LYS A 271 -8.35 13.63 -26.86
N LYS A 272 -8.59 14.65 -26.03
CA LYS A 272 -9.75 15.56 -26.18
C LYS A 272 -9.53 16.66 -27.23
N LYS A 273 -8.28 16.86 -27.69
CA LYS A 273 -7.92 17.86 -28.69
C LYS A 273 -7.89 17.30 -30.12
N GLU A 274 -7.77 15.99 -30.26
CA GLU A 274 -7.89 15.23 -31.52
C GLU A 274 -9.36 15.06 -31.91
#